data_AF-A0A920KPE3-F1
#
_entry.id   AF-A0A920KPE3-F1
#
_cell.length_a   1.000
_cell.length_b   1.000
_cell.length_c   1.000
_cell.angle_alpha   90.00
_cell.angle_beta   90.00
_cell.angle_gamma   90.00
#
_symmetry.space_group_name_H-M   'P 1'
#
loop_
_entity.id
_entity.type
_entity.pdbx_description
1 polymer ?
#
loop_
_entity_poly.entity_id
_entity_poly.type
_entity_poly.pdbx_seq_one_letter_code
_entity_poly.pdbx_strand_id
1 'polypeptide(L)' 'MDEDALIAALKSNRLGGAGLDVFDPEPTSGKRWSRVPNVFLLPSRRHHL' A
#
# COMPACT_ATOMS: atom_id res chain seq x y z
N MET A 1 -9.47 3.26 0.82
CA MET A 1 -9.26 2.12 1.74
C MET A 1 -8.53 2.66 2.96
N ASP A 2 -8.74 2.10 4.15
CA ASP A 2 -7.91 2.45 5.31
C ASP A 2 -6.51 1.80 5.17
N GLU A 3 -5.53 2.61 4.74
CA GLU A 3 -4.15 2.17 4.55
C GLU A 3 -3.46 1.78 5.86
N ASP A 4 -3.82 2.40 6.99
CA ASP A 4 -3.20 2.11 8.28
C ASP A 4 -3.67 0.77 8.83
N ALA A 5 -4.96 0.45 8.68
CA ALA A 5 -5.51 -0.85 9.01
C ALA A 5 -4.87 -1.97 8.17
N LEU A 6 -4.65 -1.73 6.87
CA LEU A 6 -3.97 -2.69 6.00
C LEU A 6 -2.53 -2.92 6.45
N ILE A 7 -1.78 -1.85 6.71
CA ILE A 7 -0.40 -1.93 7.19
C ILE A 7 -0.33 -2.72 8.51
N ALA A 8 -1.24 -2.46 9.44
CA ALA A 8 -1.31 -3.18 10.71
C ALA A 8 -1.56 -4.68 10.50
N ALA A 9 -2.50 -5.04 9.62
CA ALA A 9 -2.83 -6.43 9.34
C ALA A 9 -1.69 -7.21 8.65
N LEU A 10 -0.94 -6.55 7.76
CA LEU A 10 0.26 -7.13 7.14
C LEU A 10 1.39 -7.30 8.16
N LYS A 11 1.65 -6.28 8.99
CA LYS A 11 2.67 -6.36 10.05
C LYS A 11 2.35 -7.39 11.12
N SER A 12 1.07 -7.60 11.43
CA SER A 12 0.62 -8.62 12.38
C SER A 12 0.50 -10.02 11.77
N ASN A 13 0.90 -10.21 10.51
CA ASN A 13 0.77 -11.46 9.75
C ASN A 13 -0.67 -12.01 9.71
N ARG A 14 -1.68 -11.13 9.81
CA ARG A 14 -3.10 -11.48 9.66
C ARG A 14 -3.46 -11.64 8.18
N LEU A 15 -2.78 -10.89 7.32
CA LEU A 15 -2.87 -11.00 5.87
C LEU A 15 -1.56 -11.55 5.32
N GLY A 16 -1.66 -12.48 4.37
CA GLY A 16 -0.49 -13.07 3.71
C GLY A 16 0.21 -12.11 2.74
N GLY A 17 -0.50 -11.12 2.21
CA GLY A 17 0.04 -10.08 1.35
C GLY A 17 -1.03 -9.16 0.76
N ALA A 18 -0.62 -8.10 0.07
CA ALA A 18 -1.51 -7.17 -0.63
C ALA A 18 -0.86 -6.60 -1.90
N GLY A 19 -1.67 -6.39 -2.94
CA GLY A 19 -1.30 -5.62 -4.12
C GLY A 19 -2.11 -4.33 -4.18
N LEU A 20 -1.46 -3.17 -4.28
CA LEU A 20 -2.13 -1.87 -4.35
C LEU A 20 -1.83 -1.18 -5.69
N ASP A 21 -2.87 -0.69 -6.34
CA ASP A 21 -2.81 0.09 -7.60
C ASP A 21 -3.37 1.52 -7.44
N VAL A 22 -3.95 1.84 -6.29
CA VAL A 22 -4.53 3.17 -5.99
C VAL A 22 -4.23 3.54 -4.54
N PHE A 23 -4.00 4.83 -4.30
CA PHE A 23 -3.66 5.37 -2.98
C PHE A 23 -4.50 6.61 -2.63
N ASP A 24 -4.49 7.02 -1.36
CA ASP A 24 -5.10 8.28 -0.94
C ASP A 24 -4.28 8.96 0.17
N PRO A 25 -3.65 10.13 -0.10
CA PRO A 25 -3.61 10.85 -1.38
C PRO A 25 -2.64 10.22 -2.39
N GLU A 26 -2.88 10.46 -3.70
CA GLU A 26 -1.92 10.11 -4.76
C GLU A 26 -0.99 11.31 -5.09
N PRO A 27 0.32 11.07 -5.33
CA PRO A 27 1.01 9.79 -5.31
C PRO A 27 1.39 9.37 -3.88
N THR A 28 1.39 8.06 -3.60
CA THR A 28 1.87 7.57 -2.30
C THR A 28 3.39 7.70 -2.19
N SER A 29 3.88 7.89 -0.97
CA SER A 29 5.32 7.84 -0.70
C SER A 29 5.77 6.39 -0.49
N GLY A 30 6.78 5.94 -1.25
CA GLY A 30 7.41 4.63 -1.02
C GLY A 30 7.97 4.45 0.40
N LYS A 31 8.28 5.54 1.12
CA LYS A 31 8.73 5.48 2.52
C LYS A 31 7.66 4.87 3.44
N ARG A 32 6.36 5.12 3.18
CA ARG A 32 5.24 4.60 3.97
C ARG A 32 5.23 3.08 4.00
N TRP A 33 5.56 2.46 2.86
CA TRP A 33 5.45 1.02 2.64
C TRP A 33 6.77 0.26 2.80
N SER A 34 7.90 0.95 2.93
CA SER A 34 9.27 0.38 2.97
C SER A 34 9.52 -0.73 4.00
N ARG A 35 8.72 -0.78 5.08
CA ARG A 35 8.85 -1.78 6.16
C ARG A 35 7.59 -2.63 6.34
N VAL A 36 6.73 -2.67 5.33
CA VAL A 36 5.50 -3.46 5.34
C VAL A 36 5.80 -4.78 4.62
N PRO A 37 5.62 -5.94 5.27
CA PRO A 37 5.91 -7.22 4.63
C PRO A 37 4.87 -7.53 3.54
N ASN A 38 5.30 -8.26 2.51
CA ASN A 38 4.43 -8.88 1.52
C ASN A 38 3.45 -7.91 0.82
N VAL A 39 3.90 -6.67 0.58
CA VAL A 39 3.13 -5.67 -0.17
C VAL A 39 3.79 -5.40 -1.53
N PHE A 40 3.00 -5.41 -2.59
CA PHE A 40 3.42 -5.03 -3.94
C PHE A 40 2.70 -3.76 -4.36
N LEU A 41 3.47 -2.71 -4.67
CA LEU A 41 2.94 -1.43 -5.12
C LEU A 41 3.02 -1.37 -6.64
N LEU A 42 1.87 -1.29 -7.28
CA LEU A 42 1.76 -1.06 -8.72
C LEU A 42 1.83 0.43 -8.99
N PRO A 43 2.51 0.86 -10.08
CA PRO A 43 2.48 2.25 -10.50
C PRO A 43 1.08 2.62 -10.99
N SER A 44 0.38 3.43 -10.19
CA SER A 44 -0.97 3.92 -10.47
C SER A 44 -1.00 4.77 -11.74
N ARG A 45 -1.88 4.46 -12.70
CA ARG A 45 -2.02 5.24 -13.95
C ARG A 45 -2.76 6.57 -13.78
N ARG A 46 -3.29 6.87 -12.59
CA ARG A 46 -4.09 8.07 -12.32
C ARG A 46 -3.32 9.39 -12.29
N HIS A 47 -1.99 9.37 -12.45
CA HIS A 47 -1.15 10.56 -12.45
C HIS A 47 -1.11 11.35 -13.79
N HIS A 48 -2.03 11.08 -14.73
CA HIS A 48 -2.02 11.62 -16.09
C HIS A 48 -3.33 12.31 -16.55
N LEU A 49 -4.12 12.89 -15.63
CA LEU A 49 -5.25 13.76 -15.99
C LEU A 49 -5.14 15.11 -15.28
#